data_AF-A0A3B0T4S9-F1
#
_entry.id   AF-A0A3B0T4S9-F1
#
_cell.length_a   1.000
_cell.length_b   1.000
_cell.length_c   1.000
_cell.angle_alpha   90.00
_cell.angle_beta   90.00
_cell.angle_gamma   90.00
#
_symmetry.space_group_name_H-M   'P 1'
#
loop_
_entity.id
_entity.type
_entity.pdbx_description
1 polymer ?
#
loop_
_entity_poly.entity_id
_entity_poly.type
_entity_poly.pdbx_seq_one_letter_code
_entity_poly.pdbx_strand_id
1 'polypeptide(L)'
;MKNLKLFVLSLVSLIVTSTTVFGQEAGGIDEKVNAIFSSATGWFVNLIFAPLPGTSFPWIVMWLVIGATVFTLYFGFIQFRAIRHSIELLRGDYSDPDDAGEVSHFQALATALSGTVGLGNIAGVAVAIGIGGPGATFWMILAGLMGMASKFTECTLGVHYRNEYADGSVSGGPMYYISKGFAERKVPG
;
A
#
# COMPACT_ATOMS: atom_id res chain seq x y z
N MET A 1 0.11 -10.37 52.27
CA MET A 1 0.78 -11.44 51.49
C MET A 1 0.26 -11.61 50.06
N LYS A 2 -1.04 -11.40 49.75
CA LYS A 2 -1.57 -11.49 48.37
C LYS A 2 -0.99 -10.45 47.40
N ASN A 3 -0.84 -9.20 47.83
CA ASN A 3 -0.36 -8.09 46.97
C ASN A 3 1.11 -8.23 46.57
N LEU A 4 1.94 -8.83 47.43
CA LEU A 4 3.35 -9.09 47.13
C LEU A 4 3.52 -10.22 46.11
N LYS A 5 2.66 -11.26 46.17
CA LYS A 5 2.64 -12.33 45.15
C LYS A 5 2.18 -11.83 43.78
N LEU A 6 1.17 -10.95 43.73
CA LEU A 6 0.73 -10.32 42.46
C LEU A 6 1.81 -9.43 41.84
N PHE A 7 2.54 -8.67 42.67
CA PHE A 7 3.63 -7.82 42.18
C PHE A 7 4.80 -8.66 41.64
N VAL A 8 5.18 -9.74 42.33
CA VAL A 8 6.22 -10.67 41.86
C VAL A 8 5.77 -11.41 40.60
N LEU A 9 4.51 -11.82 40.48
CA LEU A 9 3.99 -12.43 39.24
C LEU A 9 4.03 -11.46 38.04
N SER A 10 3.69 -10.19 38.27
CA SER A 10 3.76 -9.15 37.25
C SER A 10 5.20 -8.88 36.82
N LEU A 11 6.14 -8.82 37.76
CA LEU A 11 7.57 -8.66 37.47
C LEU A 11 8.13 -9.87 36.69
N VAL A 12 7.76 -11.09 37.08
CA VAL A 12 8.17 -12.31 36.37
C VAL A 12 7.56 -12.35 34.97
N SER A 13 6.31 -11.95 34.78
CA SER A 13 5.69 -11.84 33.44
C SER A 13 6.36 -10.77 32.57
N LEU A 14 6.86 -9.68 33.17
CA LEU A 14 7.61 -8.62 32.49
C LEU A 14 9.03 -9.08 32.08
N ILE A 15 9.64 -9.93 32.90
CA ILE A 15 10.97 -10.52 32.65
C ILE A 15 10.86 -11.63 31.57
N VAL A 16 9.83 -12.46 31.62
CA VAL A 16 9.59 -13.53 30.63
C VAL A 16 9.22 -12.97 29.25
N THR A 17 8.60 -11.78 29.18
CA THR A 17 8.33 -11.09 27.91
C THR A 17 9.53 -10.32 27.36
N SER A 18 10.55 -10.04 28.17
CA SER A 18 11.78 -9.36 27.71
C SER A 18 12.90 -10.32 27.31
N THR A 19 12.88 -11.58 27.74
CA THR A 19 13.85 -12.60 27.31
C THR A 19 13.54 -13.26 25.97
N THR A 20 12.39 -12.96 25.33
CA THR A 20 12.07 -13.42 23.96
C THR A 20 12.46 -12.40 22.88
N VAL A 21 13.14 -11.31 23.25
CA VAL A 21 13.55 -10.24 22.30
C VAL A 21 14.92 -10.48 21.66
N PHE A 22 15.68 -11.50 22.08
CA PHE A 22 17.00 -11.79 21.50
C PHE A 22 17.19 -13.27 21.23
N GLY A 23 17.12 -13.65 19.94
CA GLY A 23 17.42 -14.99 19.47
C GLY A 23 16.87 -15.31 18.08
N GLN A 24 17.14 -14.45 17.09
CA GLN A 24 17.03 -14.85 15.69
C GLN A 24 18.15 -15.87 15.45
N GLU A 25 17.83 -17.16 15.40
CA GLU A 25 18.80 -18.21 15.06
C GLU A 25 19.42 -17.91 13.70
N ALA A 26 20.75 -17.71 13.69
CA ALA A 26 21.55 -17.75 12.48
C ALA A 26 21.39 -19.15 11.87
N GLY A 27 20.73 -19.24 10.72
CA GLY A 27 20.32 -20.49 10.06
C GLY A 27 18.81 -20.78 10.02
N GLY A 28 17.95 -19.86 10.50
CA GLY A 28 16.50 -20.02 10.56
C GLY A 28 15.78 -20.12 9.21
N ILE A 29 14.49 -20.52 9.24
CA ILE A 29 13.60 -20.59 8.07
C ILE A 29 13.58 -19.24 7.32
N ASP A 30 13.63 -18.12 8.04
CA ASP A 30 13.68 -16.76 7.49
C ASP A 30 14.87 -16.54 6.56
N GLU A 31 16.04 -17.09 6.90
CA GLU A 31 17.26 -16.92 6.11
C GLU A 31 17.19 -17.75 4.82
N LYS A 32 16.61 -18.96 4.89
CA LYS A 32 16.32 -19.78 3.70
C LYS A 32 15.28 -19.11 2.79
N VAL A 33 14.22 -18.55 3.38
CA VAL A 33 13.21 -17.78 2.64
C VAL A 33 13.84 -16.57 1.96
N ASN A 34 14.66 -15.80 2.67
CA ASN A 34 15.38 -14.65 2.10
C ASN A 34 16.34 -15.06 0.98
N ALA A 35 17.07 -16.15 1.12
CA ALA A 35 17.99 -16.63 0.09
C ALA A 35 17.25 -17.02 -1.20
N ILE A 36 16.13 -17.75 -1.07
CA ILE A 36 15.29 -18.13 -2.22
C ILE A 36 14.66 -16.89 -2.86
N PHE A 37 14.08 -16.01 -2.05
CA PHE A 37 13.43 -14.79 -2.52
C PHE A 37 14.41 -13.85 -3.23
N SER A 38 15.59 -13.63 -2.63
CA SER A 38 16.65 -12.79 -3.19
C SER A 38 17.22 -13.38 -4.48
N SER A 39 17.40 -14.71 -4.54
CA SER A 39 17.84 -15.38 -5.77
C SER A 39 16.84 -15.17 -6.93
N ALA A 40 15.53 -15.28 -6.64
CA ALA A 40 14.50 -15.14 -7.66
C ALA A 40 14.25 -13.68 -8.09
N THR A 41 14.27 -12.73 -7.14
CA THR A 41 13.79 -11.35 -7.36
C THR A 41 14.90 -10.30 -7.33
N GLY A 42 16.10 -10.64 -6.85
CA GLY A 42 17.17 -9.68 -6.60
C GLY A 42 17.58 -8.89 -7.85
N TRP A 43 17.61 -9.53 -9.02
CA TRP A 43 17.90 -8.85 -10.28
C TRP A 43 16.89 -7.74 -10.59
N PHE A 44 15.60 -7.98 -10.31
CA PHE A 44 14.52 -7.02 -10.54
C PHE A 44 14.54 -5.92 -9.49
N VAL A 45 14.69 -6.29 -8.21
CA VAL A 45 14.77 -5.34 -7.09
C VAL A 45 15.95 -4.37 -7.28
N ASN A 46 17.12 -4.89 -7.64
CA ASN A 46 18.30 -4.06 -7.89
C ASN A 46 18.11 -3.15 -9.10
N LEU A 47 17.39 -3.60 -10.13
CA LEU A 47 17.08 -2.79 -11.30
C LEU A 47 16.14 -1.63 -10.94
N ILE A 48 15.03 -1.90 -10.25
CA ILE A 48 14.04 -0.85 -9.93
C ILE A 48 14.58 0.15 -8.90
N PHE A 49 15.37 -0.31 -7.93
CA PHE A 49 15.97 0.56 -6.91
C PHE A 49 17.36 1.07 -7.29
N ALA A 50 17.76 0.93 -8.57
CA ALA A 50 19.04 1.45 -9.02
C ALA A 50 19.11 2.97 -8.77
N PRO A 51 20.23 3.49 -8.24
CA PRO A 51 20.42 4.91 -8.07
C PRO A 51 20.50 5.61 -9.44
N LEU A 52 19.99 6.83 -9.50
CA LEU A 52 20.24 7.69 -10.66
C LEU A 52 21.73 8.02 -10.76
N PRO A 53 22.30 8.13 -11.98
CA PRO A 53 23.71 8.44 -12.17
C PRO A 53 24.13 9.70 -11.39
N GLY A 54 25.03 9.54 -10.42
CA GLY A 54 25.55 10.65 -9.60
C GLY A 54 24.76 10.98 -8.33
N THR A 55 23.72 10.22 -7.96
CA THR A 55 22.98 10.41 -6.71
C THR A 55 22.69 9.08 -6.01
N SER A 56 22.32 9.09 -4.73
CA SER A 56 21.80 7.92 -4.02
C SER A 56 20.29 7.73 -4.19
N PHE A 57 19.64 8.53 -5.04
CA PHE A 57 18.20 8.55 -5.19
C PHE A 57 17.73 7.44 -6.16
N PRO A 58 16.83 6.53 -5.75
CA PRO A 58 16.33 5.48 -6.64
C PRO A 58 15.51 6.06 -7.79
N TRP A 59 15.79 5.64 -9.03
CA TRP A 59 15.11 6.20 -10.20
C TRP A 59 13.60 5.88 -10.22
N ILE A 60 13.18 4.74 -9.65
CA ILE A 60 11.75 4.38 -9.56
C ILE A 60 10.97 5.39 -8.73
N VAL A 61 11.55 5.93 -7.67
CA VAL A 61 10.89 6.95 -6.83
C VAL A 61 10.68 8.22 -7.65
N MET A 62 11.68 8.62 -8.46
CA MET A 62 11.54 9.74 -9.38
C MET A 62 10.37 9.52 -10.35
N TRP A 63 10.32 8.33 -10.95
CA TRP A 63 9.28 7.96 -11.90
C TRP A 63 7.89 8.03 -11.29
N LEU A 64 7.72 7.51 -10.07
CA LEU A 64 6.45 7.55 -9.33
C LEU A 64 6.03 8.99 -8.99
N VAL A 65 6.96 9.84 -8.56
CA VAL A 65 6.67 11.25 -8.26
C VAL A 65 6.26 12.01 -9.52
N ILE A 66 6.93 11.78 -10.65
CA ILE A 66 6.57 12.39 -11.94
C ILE A 66 5.16 11.93 -12.36
N GLY A 67 4.89 10.63 -12.36
CA GLY A 67 3.57 10.09 -12.69
C GLY A 67 2.46 10.68 -11.80
N ALA A 68 2.69 10.72 -10.48
CA ALA A 68 1.76 11.31 -9.53
C ALA A 68 1.54 12.81 -9.76
N THR A 69 2.58 13.55 -10.13
CA THR A 69 2.47 14.97 -10.49
C THR A 69 1.62 15.15 -11.74
N VAL A 70 1.88 14.36 -12.79
CA VAL A 70 1.12 14.41 -14.04
C VAL A 70 -0.35 14.10 -13.78
N PHE A 71 -0.67 13.03 -13.05
CA PHE A 71 -2.06 12.71 -12.71
C PHE A 71 -2.72 13.78 -11.85
N THR A 72 -2.00 14.32 -10.86
CA THR A 72 -2.49 15.42 -10.02
C THR A 72 -2.88 16.63 -10.86
N LEU A 73 -2.02 17.06 -11.79
CA LEU A 73 -2.28 18.22 -12.63
C LEU A 73 -3.37 17.93 -13.68
N TYR A 74 -3.31 16.77 -14.32
CA TYR A 74 -4.28 16.36 -15.35
C TYR A 74 -5.71 16.28 -14.80
N PHE A 75 -5.90 15.70 -13.60
CA PHE A 75 -7.20 15.65 -12.93
C PHE A 75 -7.52 16.89 -12.09
N GLY A 76 -6.69 17.95 -12.20
CA GLY A 76 -6.95 19.25 -11.60
C GLY A 76 -7.02 19.22 -10.08
N PHE A 77 -6.05 18.56 -9.42
CA PHE A 77 -5.97 18.40 -7.97
C PHE A 77 -7.17 17.66 -7.35
N ILE A 78 -7.55 16.54 -7.98
CA ILE A 78 -8.70 15.71 -7.59
C ILE A 78 -8.65 15.28 -6.12
N GLN A 79 -7.46 15.05 -5.57
CA GLN A 79 -7.27 14.65 -4.18
C GLN A 79 -7.81 15.67 -3.15
N PHE A 80 -7.97 16.94 -3.53
CA PHE A 80 -8.59 17.96 -2.68
C PHE A 80 -10.06 18.19 -3.05
N ARG A 81 -10.42 18.10 -4.35
CA ARG A 81 -11.79 18.37 -4.82
C ARG A 81 -12.76 17.24 -4.46
N ALA A 82 -12.31 15.98 -4.52
CA ALA A 82 -13.18 14.81 -4.39
C ALA A 82 -13.42 14.34 -2.94
N ILE A 83 -12.76 14.94 -1.94
CA ILE A 83 -12.85 14.49 -0.53
C ILE A 83 -14.31 14.46 -0.06
N ARG A 84 -15.07 15.54 -0.29
CA ARG A 84 -16.47 15.62 0.14
C ARG A 84 -17.31 14.52 -0.49
N HIS A 85 -17.21 14.37 -1.82
CA HIS A 85 -17.95 13.35 -2.55
C HIS A 85 -17.57 11.92 -2.10
N SER A 86 -16.29 11.67 -1.84
CA SER A 86 -15.84 10.37 -1.32
C SER A 86 -16.47 10.01 0.03
N ILE A 87 -16.69 11.00 0.91
CA ILE A 87 -17.35 10.77 2.19
C ILE A 87 -18.84 10.46 1.99
N GLU A 88 -19.52 11.18 1.09
CA GLU A 88 -20.93 10.92 0.77
C GLU A 88 -21.11 9.51 0.17
N LEU A 89 -20.20 9.05 -0.71
CA LEU A 89 -20.18 7.68 -1.22
C LEU A 89 -20.06 6.64 -0.08
N LEU A 90 -19.16 6.87 0.88
CA LEU A 90 -18.93 5.94 1.99
C LEU A 90 -20.08 5.89 2.99
N ARG A 91 -20.86 6.97 3.11
CA ARG A 91 -22.06 7.02 3.96
C ARG A 91 -23.24 6.27 3.33
N GLY A 92 -23.14 5.92 2.06
CA GLY A 92 -24.20 5.24 1.32
C GLY A 92 -25.18 6.19 0.64
N ASP A 93 -24.91 7.50 0.61
CA ASP A 93 -25.81 8.51 0.02
C ASP A 93 -26.03 8.29 -1.49
N TYR A 94 -25.13 7.53 -2.12
CA TYR A 94 -25.18 7.13 -3.53
C TYR A 94 -25.12 5.59 -3.71
N SER A 95 -25.57 4.80 -2.73
CA SER A 95 -25.63 3.35 -2.87
C SER A 95 -27.02 2.92 -3.33
N ASP A 96 -27.12 2.38 -4.54
CA ASP A 96 -28.34 1.74 -5.06
C ASP A 96 -28.28 0.21 -4.86
N PRO A 97 -29.32 -0.44 -4.31
CA PRO A 97 -29.41 -1.90 -4.25
C PRO A 97 -29.33 -2.61 -5.61
N ASP A 98 -29.67 -1.91 -6.69
CA ASP A 98 -29.66 -2.45 -8.06
C ASP A 98 -28.32 -2.18 -8.78
N ASP A 99 -27.36 -1.49 -8.16
CA ASP A 99 -26.05 -1.23 -8.74
C ASP A 99 -25.20 -2.51 -8.84
N ALA A 100 -24.55 -2.69 -9.99
CA ALA A 100 -23.67 -3.82 -10.23
C ALA A 100 -22.41 -3.80 -9.33
N GLY A 101 -22.29 -4.76 -8.41
CA GLY A 101 -21.12 -4.99 -7.58
C GLY A 101 -21.34 -6.03 -6.48
N GLU A 102 -20.29 -6.76 -6.09
CA GLU A 102 -20.38 -7.80 -5.05
C GLU A 102 -20.33 -7.25 -3.61
N VAL A 103 -19.75 -6.06 -3.43
CA VAL A 103 -19.44 -5.49 -2.13
C VAL A 103 -19.88 -4.02 -2.08
N SER A 104 -20.30 -3.58 -0.89
CA SER A 104 -20.65 -2.17 -0.69
C SER A 104 -19.42 -1.26 -0.79
N HIS A 105 -19.64 0.03 -1.06
CA HIS A 105 -18.58 1.05 -1.08
C HIS A 105 -17.68 1.01 0.17
N PHE A 106 -18.29 0.85 1.35
CA PHE A 106 -17.55 0.75 2.61
C PHE A 106 -16.76 -0.56 2.71
N GLN A 107 -17.33 -1.69 2.30
CA GLN A 107 -16.63 -2.99 2.30
C GLN A 107 -15.45 -3.00 1.32
N ALA A 108 -15.60 -2.37 0.15
CA ALA A 108 -14.52 -2.19 -0.81
C ALA A 108 -13.38 -1.36 -0.21
N LEU A 109 -13.72 -0.23 0.44
CA LEU A 109 -12.73 0.59 1.15
C LEU A 109 -12.04 -0.19 2.28
N ALA A 110 -12.81 -0.89 3.12
CA ALA A 110 -12.28 -1.65 4.24
C ALA A 110 -11.31 -2.75 3.76
N THR A 111 -11.66 -3.45 2.68
CA THR A 111 -10.79 -4.44 2.04
C THR A 111 -9.50 -3.82 1.53
N ALA A 112 -9.58 -2.68 0.83
CA ALA A 112 -8.40 -1.97 0.33
C ALA A 112 -7.51 -1.43 1.47
N LEU A 113 -8.11 -0.89 2.54
CA LEU A 113 -7.39 -0.40 3.71
C LEU A 113 -6.72 -1.53 4.48
N SER A 114 -7.40 -2.67 4.63
CA SER A 114 -6.84 -3.87 5.26
C SER A 114 -5.57 -4.36 4.55
N GLY A 115 -5.57 -4.33 3.21
CA GLY A 115 -4.40 -4.71 2.42
C GLY A 115 -3.24 -3.70 2.45
N THR A 116 -3.49 -2.45 2.83
CA THR A 116 -2.49 -1.37 2.77
C THR A 116 -2.02 -0.86 4.12
N VAL A 117 -2.82 -1.02 5.19
CA VAL A 117 -2.47 -0.61 6.55
C VAL A 117 -2.06 -1.83 7.35
N GLY A 118 -0.79 -1.91 7.74
CA GLY A 118 -0.27 -3.01 8.54
C GLY A 118 0.93 -2.62 9.40
N LEU A 119 1.46 -3.60 10.13
CA LEU A 119 2.65 -3.45 10.98
C LEU A 119 3.83 -2.86 10.20
N GLY A 120 3.97 -3.24 8.92
CA GLY A 120 5.00 -2.72 8.02
C GLY A 120 4.95 -1.19 7.85
N ASN A 121 3.77 -0.57 7.86
CA ASN A 121 3.65 0.89 7.74
C ASN A 121 4.10 1.58 9.03
N ILE A 122 3.78 1.00 10.20
CA ILE A 122 4.17 1.55 11.49
C ILE A 122 5.69 1.42 11.69
N ALA A 123 6.23 0.21 11.48
CA ALA A 123 7.66 -0.06 11.59
C ALA A 123 8.45 0.70 10.51
N GLY A 124 7.95 0.77 9.29
CA GLY A 124 8.56 1.50 8.18
C GLY A 124 8.67 3.00 8.44
N VAL A 125 7.63 3.62 9.02
CA VAL A 125 7.68 5.02 9.46
C VAL A 125 8.75 5.20 10.55
N ALA A 126 8.80 4.30 11.53
CA ALA A 126 9.80 4.39 12.61
C ALA A 126 11.25 4.30 12.07
N VAL A 127 11.50 3.37 11.14
CA VAL A 127 12.81 3.23 10.47
C VAL A 127 13.11 4.46 9.61
N ALA A 128 12.15 4.96 8.84
CA ALA A 128 12.32 6.13 7.99
C ALA A 128 12.68 7.39 8.79
N ILE A 129 12.00 7.62 9.92
CA ILE A 129 12.32 8.73 10.83
C ILE A 129 13.65 8.49 11.53
N GLY A 130 13.95 7.24 11.92
CA GLY A 130 15.20 6.89 12.58
C GLY A 130 16.43 7.16 11.70
N ILE A 131 16.34 6.87 10.40
CA ILE A 131 17.44 7.06 9.44
C ILE A 131 17.43 8.47 8.83
N GLY A 132 16.25 8.98 8.46
CA GLY A 132 16.08 10.23 7.73
C GLY A 132 15.87 11.48 8.61
N GLY A 133 15.75 11.30 9.93
CA GLY A 133 15.46 12.37 10.88
C GLY A 133 13.99 12.84 10.87
N PRO A 134 13.66 13.85 11.70
CA PRO A 134 12.26 14.29 11.89
C PRO A 134 11.64 14.91 10.62
N GLY A 135 12.47 15.35 9.66
CA GLY A 135 12.00 15.87 8.37
C GLY A 135 11.39 14.81 7.45
N ALA A 136 11.66 13.52 7.69
CA ALA A 136 11.11 12.42 6.88
C ALA A 136 9.58 12.42 6.88
N THR A 137 8.95 12.70 8.03
CA THR A 137 7.49 12.72 8.19
C THR A 137 6.82 13.70 7.23
N PHE A 138 7.39 14.90 7.05
CA PHE A 138 6.86 15.90 6.12
C PHE A 138 6.82 15.36 4.69
N TRP A 139 7.91 14.75 4.24
CA TRP A 139 8.01 14.17 2.91
C TRP A 139 7.12 12.95 2.71
N MET A 140 6.93 12.13 3.75
CA MET A 140 6.00 10.99 3.71
C MET A 140 4.55 11.44 3.51
N ILE A 141 4.13 12.51 4.22
CA ILE A 141 2.79 13.09 4.03
C ILE A 141 2.65 13.63 2.61
N LEU A 142 3.63 14.38 2.12
CA LEU A 142 3.58 14.95 0.77
C LEU A 142 3.53 13.85 -0.31
N ALA A 143 4.35 12.81 -0.19
CA ALA A 143 4.33 11.66 -1.09
C ALA A 143 2.98 10.93 -1.05
N GLY A 144 2.38 10.77 0.14
CA GLY A 144 1.04 10.22 0.30
C GLY A 144 -0.04 11.06 -0.39
N LEU A 145 0.03 12.39 -0.24
CA LEU A 145 -0.89 13.32 -0.91
C LEU A 145 -0.80 13.22 -2.43
N MET A 146 0.41 13.13 -2.99
CA MET A 146 0.61 12.94 -4.43
C MET A 146 0.15 11.55 -4.90
N GLY A 147 0.38 10.52 -4.08
CA GLY A 147 -0.03 9.14 -4.36
C GLY A 147 -1.55 8.97 -4.52
N MET A 148 -2.37 9.79 -3.84
CA MET A 148 -3.83 9.73 -3.95
C MET A 148 -4.34 9.91 -5.39
N ALA A 149 -3.78 10.84 -6.16
CA ALA A 149 -4.18 11.05 -7.55
C ALA A 149 -3.84 9.83 -8.43
N SER A 150 -2.70 9.19 -8.18
CA SER A 150 -2.30 7.96 -8.88
C SER A 150 -3.25 6.81 -8.56
N LYS A 151 -3.57 6.61 -7.27
CA LYS A 151 -4.53 5.59 -6.85
C LYS A 151 -5.93 5.84 -7.37
N PHE A 152 -6.39 7.10 -7.37
CA PHE A 152 -7.67 7.46 -7.98
C PHE A 152 -7.72 7.06 -9.46
N THR A 153 -6.65 7.34 -10.21
CA THR A 153 -6.56 6.97 -11.64
C THR A 153 -6.59 5.46 -11.84
N GLU A 154 -5.80 4.72 -11.05
CA GLU A 154 -5.74 3.25 -11.09
C GLU A 154 -7.10 2.61 -10.80
N CYS A 155 -7.78 3.06 -9.73
CA CYS A 155 -9.08 2.54 -9.35
C CYS A 155 -10.16 2.89 -10.37
N THR A 156 -10.14 4.11 -10.92
CA THR A 156 -11.09 4.54 -11.95
C THR A 156 -10.98 3.69 -13.21
N LEU A 157 -9.75 3.44 -13.68
CA LEU A 157 -9.52 2.53 -14.81
C LEU A 157 -9.89 1.08 -14.46
N GLY A 158 -9.60 0.65 -13.23
CA GLY A 158 -9.95 -0.69 -12.74
C GLY A 158 -11.46 -0.96 -12.77
N VAL A 159 -12.28 0.04 -12.44
CA VAL A 159 -13.75 -0.06 -12.51
C VAL A 159 -14.22 0.06 -13.97
N HIS A 160 -13.67 0.99 -14.76
CA HIS A 160 -14.08 1.20 -16.14
C HIS A 160 -13.85 -0.02 -17.03
N TYR A 161 -12.74 -0.75 -16.82
CA TYR A 161 -12.38 -1.94 -17.61
C TYR A 161 -12.66 -3.27 -16.90
N ARG A 162 -13.48 -3.28 -15.83
CA ARG A 162 -13.79 -4.53 -15.10
C ARG A 162 -14.51 -5.54 -15.99
N ASN A 163 -14.38 -6.82 -15.65
CA ASN A 163 -15.16 -7.92 -16.20
C ASN A 163 -16.25 -8.29 -15.21
N GLU A 164 -17.46 -8.50 -15.72
CA GLU A 164 -18.57 -9.10 -15.00
C GLU A 164 -18.80 -10.48 -15.62
N TYR A 165 -18.68 -11.52 -14.79
CA TYR A 165 -18.81 -12.90 -15.22
C TYR A 165 -20.24 -13.39 -15.02
N ALA A 166 -20.62 -14.47 -15.73
CA ALA A 166 -21.97 -15.01 -15.70
C ALA A 166 -22.38 -15.59 -14.32
N ASP A 167 -21.41 -15.86 -13.45
CA ASP A 167 -21.62 -16.28 -12.06
C ASP A 167 -21.86 -15.09 -11.11
N GLY A 168 -21.89 -13.86 -11.64
CA GLY A 168 -22.03 -12.62 -10.87
C GLY A 168 -20.72 -12.10 -10.28
N SER A 169 -19.59 -12.79 -10.52
CA SER A 169 -18.31 -12.33 -10.03
C SER A 169 -17.75 -11.16 -10.85
N VAL A 170 -16.99 -10.28 -10.21
CA VAL A 170 -16.43 -9.07 -10.81
C VAL A 170 -14.92 -9.05 -10.62
N SER A 171 -14.18 -8.89 -11.72
CA SER A 171 -12.73 -8.74 -11.66
C SER A 171 -12.25 -7.51 -12.41
N GLY A 172 -11.43 -6.70 -11.76
CA GLY A 172 -10.83 -5.49 -12.31
C GLY A 172 -9.38 -5.32 -11.88
N GLY A 173 -8.74 -4.26 -12.37
CA GLY A 173 -7.36 -3.92 -12.02
C GLY A 173 -6.42 -3.76 -13.22
N PRO A 174 -5.11 -3.59 -12.97
CA PRO A 174 -4.10 -3.27 -13.98
C PRO A 174 -4.02 -4.26 -15.13
N MET A 175 -4.09 -5.55 -14.83
CA MET A 175 -4.10 -6.60 -15.84
C MET A 175 -5.25 -6.46 -16.85
N TYR A 176 -6.42 -5.96 -16.41
CA TYR A 176 -7.59 -5.79 -17.27
C TYR A 176 -7.56 -4.47 -18.06
N TYR A 177 -7.22 -3.35 -17.41
CA TYR A 177 -7.20 -2.06 -18.13
C TYR A 177 -6.01 -1.93 -19.08
N ILE A 178 -4.89 -2.62 -18.82
CA ILE A 178 -3.77 -2.67 -19.77
C ILE A 178 -4.20 -3.46 -21.00
N SER A 179 -4.66 -4.71 -20.82
CA SER A 179 -5.05 -5.56 -21.96
C SER A 179 -6.20 -4.97 -22.79
N LYS A 180 -7.28 -4.53 -22.14
CA LYS A 180 -8.45 -3.96 -22.83
C LYS A 180 -8.21 -2.54 -23.34
N GLY A 181 -7.65 -1.67 -22.51
CA GLY A 181 -7.42 -0.27 -22.89
C GLY A 181 -6.41 -0.11 -24.01
N PHE A 182 -5.42 -1.00 -24.10
CA PHE A 182 -4.44 -0.97 -25.20
C PHE A 182 -5.05 -1.56 -26.48
N ALA A 183 -5.83 -2.64 -26.36
CA ALA A 183 -6.58 -3.19 -27.49
C ALA A 183 -7.54 -2.17 -28.11
N GLU A 184 -8.29 -1.41 -27.30
CA GLU A 184 -9.16 -0.33 -27.77
C GLU A 184 -8.39 0.77 -28.52
N ARG A 185 -7.19 1.08 -28.06
CA ARG A 185 -6.30 2.07 -28.68
C ARG A 185 -5.49 1.52 -29.86
N LYS A 186 -5.68 0.24 -30.22
CA LYS A 186 -4.93 -0.46 -31.29
C LYS A 186 -3.41 -0.39 -31.09
N VAL A 187 -2.95 -0.35 -29.85
CA VAL A 187 -1.54 -0.41 -29.48
C VAL A 187 -1.24 -1.79 -28.88
N PRO A 188 -0.06 -2.37 -29.13
CA PRO A 188 0.32 -3.64 -28.52
C PRO A 188 0.44 -3.46 -27.00
N GLY A 189 -0.29 -4.28 -26.24
CA GLY A 189 -0.27 -4.33 -24.77
C GLY A 189 0.28 -5.63 -24.23
#